data_AF-A0A7K3Z3U6-F1
#
_entry.id   AF-A0A7K3Z3U6-F1
#
_cell.length_a   1.000
_cell.length_b   1.000
_cell.length_c   1.000
_cell.angle_alpha   90.00
_cell.angle_beta   90.00
_cell.angle_gamma   90.00
#
_symmetry.space_group_name_H-M   'P 1'
#
loop_
_entity.id
_entity.type
_entity.pdbx_description
1 polymer ?
#
loop_
_entity_poly.entity_id
_entity_poly.type
_entity_poly.pdbx_seq_one_letter_code
_entity_poly.pdbx_strand_id
1 'polypeptide(L)' 'MPKLDWIQKVLVLGSGAIKIGEAAEFDYSGSQCLKALNEEGIKTVLINPNVATIQTDPRLSGRVYLLP' A
#
# COMPACT_ATOMS: atom_id res chain seq x y z
N MET A 1 -13.91 8.37 14.42
CA MET A 1 -12.82 8.55 15.40
C MET A 1 -11.80 9.51 14.80
N PRO A 2 -11.20 10.41 15.59
CA PRO A 2 -10.12 11.26 15.11
C PRO A 2 -8.88 10.42 14.77
N LYS A 3 -7.99 10.99 13.94
CA LYS A 3 -6.68 10.45 13.64
C LYS A 3 -5.88 10.21 14.93
N LEU A 4 -5.08 9.15 14.97
CA LEU A 4 -4.16 8.85 16.07
C LEU A 4 -2.84 9.59 15.85
N ASP A 5 -2.62 10.69 16.56
CA ASP A 5 -1.47 11.59 16.35
C ASP A 5 -0.10 10.94 16.58
N TRP A 6 -0.02 9.86 17.35
CA TRP A 6 1.24 9.15 17.59
C TRP A 6 1.65 8.24 16.41
N ILE A 7 0.73 7.94 15.48
CA ILE A 7 1.05 7.14 14.29
C ILE A 7 1.57 8.05 13.19
N GLN A 8 2.89 7.99 12.98
CA GLN A 8 3.60 8.82 12.01
C GLN A 8 4.01 8.05 10.75
N LYS A 9 4.09 6.72 10.83
CA LYS A 9 4.49 5.85 9.73
C LYS A 9 3.81 4.49 9.82
N VAL A 10 3.37 3.97 8.68
CA VAL A 10 2.68 2.67 8.55
C VAL A 10 3.37 1.81 7.51
N LEU A 11 3.48 0.51 7.80
CA LEU A 11 3.85 -0.52 6.83
C LEU A 11 2.56 -1.13 6.25
N VAL A 12 2.46 -1.16 4.93
CA VAL A 12 1.39 -1.81 4.17
C VAL A 12 1.97 -3.06 3.52
N LEU A 13 1.29 -4.19 3.67
CA LEU A 13 1.65 -5.45 3.03
C LEU A 13 0.70 -5.69 1.86
N GLY A 14 1.25 -5.82 0.66
CA GLY A 14 0.50 -6.22 -0.52
C GLY A 14 0.26 -7.73 -0.58
N SER A 15 -0.67 -8.14 -1.45
CA SER A 15 -1.03 -9.55 -1.69
C SER A 15 0.03 -10.36 -2.46
N GLY A 16 1.00 -9.67 -3.07
CA GLY A 16 1.94 -10.31 -3.98
C GLY A 16 1.31 -10.68 -5.32
N ALA A 17 1.82 -11.75 -5.94
CA ALA A 17 1.39 -12.17 -7.27
C ALA A 17 -0.11 -12.54 -7.28
N ILE A 18 -0.76 -12.28 -8.42
CA ILE A 18 -2.16 -12.65 -8.67
C ILE A 18 -2.29 -14.18 -8.69
N LYS A 19 -3.29 -14.69 -7.96
CA LYS A 19 -3.65 -16.11 -7.84
C LYS A 19 -5.17 -16.26 -8.00
N ILE A 20 -5.62 -17.47 -8.29
CA ILE A 20 -7.06 -17.77 -8.27
C ILE A 20 -7.56 -17.55 -6.82
N GLY A 21 -8.53 -16.67 -6.65
CA GLY A 21 -9.08 -16.29 -5.34
C GLY A 21 -8.31 -15.18 -4.60
N GLU A 22 -7.22 -14.66 -5.19
CA GLU A 22 -6.47 -13.51 -4.65
C GLU A 22 -5.91 -12.68 -5.82
N ALA A 23 -6.68 -11.70 -6.29
CA ALA A 23 -6.39 -11.01 -7.55
C ALA A 23 -6.29 -9.48 -7.39
N ALA A 24 -6.82 -8.74 -8.37
CA ALA A 24 -6.64 -7.30 -8.50
C ALA A 24 -7.37 -6.48 -7.42
N GLU A 25 -8.30 -7.09 -6.68
CA GLU A 25 -9.02 -6.46 -5.57
C GLU A 25 -8.07 -5.93 -4.49
N PHE A 26 -6.91 -6.56 -4.31
CA PHE A 26 -5.89 -6.15 -3.36
C PHE A 26 -4.99 -5.02 -3.88
N ASP A 27 -4.82 -4.90 -5.21
CA ASP A 27 -4.22 -3.69 -5.80
C ASP A 27 -5.14 -2.49 -5.62
N TYR A 28 -6.43 -2.67 -5.90
CA TYR A 28 -7.43 -1.64 -5.68
C TYR A 28 -7.49 -1.21 -4.20
N SER A 29 -7.61 -2.17 -3.28
CA SER A 29 -7.73 -1.90 -1.85
C SER A 29 -6.43 -1.31 -1.26
N GLY A 30 -5.27 -1.85 -1.65
CA GLY A 30 -3.96 -1.33 -1.24
C GLY A 30 -3.73 0.10 -1.72
N SER A 31 -4.09 0.39 -2.97
CA SER A 31 -4.01 1.75 -3.54
C SER A 31 -4.90 2.74 -2.81
N GLN A 32 -6.14 2.37 -2.46
CA GLN A 32 -7.04 3.21 -1.66
C GLN A 32 -6.48 3.46 -0.25
N CYS A 33 -5.93 2.41 0.38
CA CYS A 33 -5.28 2.52 1.69
C CYS A 33 -4.10 3.51 1.67
N LEU A 34 -3.21 3.38 0.68
CA LEU A 34 -2.06 4.28 0.51
C LEU A 34 -2.49 5.72 0.28
N LYS A 35 -3.51 5.93 -0.56
CA LYS A 35 -4.08 7.25 -0.82
C LYS A 35 -4.64 7.87 0.46
N ALA A 36 -5.46 7.14 1.22
CA ALA A 36 -6.05 7.62 2.46
C ALA A 36 -4.99 7.96 3.52
N LEU A 37 -3.97 7.12 3.69
CA LEU A 37 -2.87 7.39 4.60
C LEU A 37 -2.08 8.64 4.19
N ASN A 38 -1.86 8.84 2.88
CA ASN A 38 -1.17 10.02 2.36
C ASN A 38 -1.99 11.31 2.55
N GLU A 39 -3.30 11.28 2.34
CA GLU A 39 -4.22 12.40 2.60
C GLU A 39 -4.21 12.82 4.07
N GLU A 40 -4.05 11.85 4.98
CA GLU A 40 -3.88 12.08 6.41
C GLU A 40 -2.44 12.47 6.81
N GLY A 41 -1.51 12.61 5.86
CA GLY A 41 -0.11 12.96 6.11
C GLY A 41 0.69 11.88 6.84
N ILE A 42 0.26 10.62 6.79
CA ILE A 42 0.94 9.48 7.41
C ILE A 42 1.93 8.88 6.40
N LYS A 43 3.20 8.74 6.78
CA LYS A 43 4.22 8.17 5.90
C LYS A 43 3.96 6.69 5.67
N THR A 44 4.09 6.22 4.43
CA THR A 44 3.86 4.80 4.11
C THR A 44 5.13 4.10 3.65
N VAL A 45 5.23 2.83 4.00
CA VAL A 45 6.14 1.86 3.40
C VAL A 45 5.29 0.74 2.84
N LEU A 46 5.48 0.36 1.58
CA LEU A 46 4.80 -0.77 0.95
C LEU A 46 5.81 -1.90 0.72
N ILE A 47 5.43 -3.13 1.05
CA ILE A 47 6.10 -4.35 0.58
C ILE A 47 5.10 -5.09 -0.31
N ASN A 48 5.44 -5.24 -1.58
CA ASN A 48 4.64 -6.05 -2.52
C ASN A 48 5.55 -6.52 -3.67
N PRO A 49 5.78 -7.83 -3.85
CA PRO A 49 6.62 -8.32 -4.95
C PRO A 49 5.97 -8.18 -6.34
N ASN A 50 4.67 -7.88 -6.41
CA ASN A 50 3.97 -7.75 -7.68
C ASN A 50 4.21 -6.39 -8.34
N VAL A 51 5.07 -6.38 -9.36
CA VAL A 51 5.44 -5.18 -10.12
C VAL A 51 4.32 -4.64 -11.01
N ALA A 52 3.27 -5.42 -11.25
CA ALA A 52 2.15 -5.06 -12.12
C ALA A 52 0.96 -4.51 -11.33
N THR A 53 1.21 -3.61 -10.37
CA THR A 53 0.17 -3.03 -9.51
C THR A 53 0.29 -1.52 -9.44
N ILE A 54 -0.83 -0.81 -9.31
CA ILE A 54 -0.83 0.64 -9.09
C ILE A 54 -0.25 0.99 -7.72
N GLN A 55 -0.46 0.16 -6.71
CA GLN A 55 0.08 0.40 -5.37
C GLN A 55 1.63 0.45 -5.34
N THR A 56 2.32 -0.26 -6.22
CA THR A 56 3.79 -0.21 -6.33
C THR A 56 4.32 0.98 -7.14
N ASP A 57 3.46 1.87 -7.64
CA ASP A 57 3.86 3.11 -8.29
C ASP A 57 4.43 4.11 -7.27
N PRO A 58 5.70 4.55 -7.41
CA PRO A 58 6.33 5.51 -6.50
C PRO A 58 5.63 6.87 -6.37
N ARG A 59 4.68 7.19 -7.27
CA ARG A 59 3.87 8.40 -7.20
C ARG A 59 2.70 8.28 -6.20
N LEU A 60 2.27 7.05 -5.91
CA LEU A 60 1.14 6.77 -5.01
C LEU A 60 1.61 6.32 -3.63
N SER A 61 2.62 5.45 -3.59
CA SER A 61 3.19 4.91 -2.36
C SER A 61 4.39 5.74 -1.90
N GLY A 62 4.65 5.72 -0.59
CA GLY A 62 5.88 6.29 -0.03
C GLY A 62 7.10 5.46 -0.46
N ARG A 63 7.67 4.68 0.47
CA ARG A 63 8.81 3.81 0.13
C ARG A 63 8.32 2.43 -0.30
N VAL A 64 8.68 1.99 -1.50
CA VAL A 64 8.29 0.67 -2.04
C VAL A 64 9.44 -0.32 -1.93
N TYR A 65 9.12 -1.55 -1.53
CA TYR A 65 10.00 -2.71 -1.57
C TYR A 65 9.36 -3.82 -2.40
N LEU A 66 10.05 -4.20 -3.47
CA LEU A 66 9.70 -5.35 -4.31
C LEU A 66 10.46 -6.57 -3.80
N LEU A 67 9.99 -7.14 -2.68
CA LEU A 67 10.62 -8.26 -1.98
C LEU A 67 9.59 -9.39 -1.76
N PRO A 68 10.03 -10.66 -1.61
CA PRO A 68 9.16 -11.77 -1.20
C PRO A 68 8.46 -11.53 0.12
#